data_AF-A0A349SSJ3-F1
#
_entry.id   AF-A0A349SSJ3-F1
#
_cell.length_a   1.000
_cell.length_b   1.000
_cell.length_c   1.000
_cell.angle_alpha   90.00
_cell.angle_beta   90.00
_cell.angle_gamma   90.00
#
_symmetry.space_group_name_H-M   'P 1'
#
loop_
_entity.id
_entity.type
_entity.pdbx_description
1 polymer ?
#
loop_
_entity_poly.entity_id
_entity_poly.type
_entity_poly.pdbx_seq_one_letter_code
_entity_poly.pdbx_strand_id
1 'polypeptide(L)' 'AFFQMAESPEFTGRVIDALYRDKDLMEKTGQAFIGAEIGQELGVCDVDGSQPQSHREMLGGPLPYNPAVVM' A
#
# COMPACT_ATOMS: atom_id res chain seq x y z
N ALA A 1 -18.71 2.76 -14.98
CA ALA A 1 -17.27 2.75 -15.29
C ALA A 1 -16.38 2.95 -14.05
N PHE A 2 -16.74 2.38 -12.89
CA PHE A 2 -15.92 2.43 -11.66
C PHE A 2 -15.09 1.16 -11.43
N PHE A 3 -15.50 0.02 -12.00
CA PHE A 3 -14.86 -1.29 -11.78
C PHE A 3 -13.58 -1.54 -12.58
N GLN A 4 -13.27 -0.74 -13.61
CA GLN A 4 -12.08 -0.95 -14.45
C GLN A 4 -10.81 -0.30 -13.90
N MET A 5 -10.90 0.46 -12.80
CA MET A 5 -9.75 1.05 -12.11
C MET A 5 -9.49 0.42 -10.74
N ALA A 6 -10.22 -0.63 -10.38
CA ALA A 6 -9.96 -1.35 -9.14
C ALA A 6 -8.81 -2.33 -9.38
N GLU A 7 -7.80 -2.27 -8.51
CA GLU A 7 -6.77 -3.31 -8.42
C GLU A 7 -7.42 -4.68 -8.17
N SER A 8 -6.75 -5.76 -8.61
CA SER A 8 -7.20 -7.10 -8.28
C SER A 8 -7.09 -7.35 -6.77
N PRO A 9 -7.97 -8.18 -6.18
CA PRO A 9 -7.79 -8.64 -4.80
C PRO A 9 -6.40 -9.28 -4.54
N GLU A 10 -5.82 -9.92 -5.55
CA GLU A 10 -4.51 -10.55 -5.51
C GLU A 10 -3.37 -9.53 -5.37
N PHE A 11 -3.51 -8.33 -5.96
CA PHE A 11 -2.50 -7.28 -5.82
C PHE A 11 -2.25 -6.94 -4.35
N THR A 12 -3.31 -6.78 -3.55
CA THR A 12 -3.17 -6.51 -2.11
C THR A 12 -2.38 -7.62 -1.42
N GLY A 13 -2.64 -8.89 -1.73
CA GLY A 13 -1.89 -10.02 -1.18
C GLY A 13 -0.41 -9.99 -1.57
N ARG A 14 -0.09 -9.63 -2.82
CA ARG A 14 1.30 -9.50 -3.30
C ARG A 14 2.03 -8.36 -2.61
N VAL A 15 1.37 -7.22 -2.41
CA VAL A 15 1.92 -6.08 -1.67
C VAL A 15 2.26 -6.49 -0.23
N ILE A 16 1.38 -7.23 0.44
CA ILE A 16 1.62 -7.74 1.80
C ILE A 16 2.81 -8.72 1.84
N ASP A 17 2.92 -9.66 0.90
CA ASP A 17 4.06 -10.59 0.83
C ASP A 17 5.38 -9.86 0.58
N ALA A 18 5.40 -8.89 -0.34
CA ALA A 18 6.58 -8.07 -0.60
C ALA A 18 6.97 -7.23 0.63
N LEU A 19 6.00 -6.60 1.29
CA LEU A 19 6.23 -5.82 2.51
C LEU A 19 6.78 -6.72 3.63
N TYR A 20 6.24 -7.93 3.80
CA TYR A 20 6.73 -8.88 4.80
C TYR A 20 8.19 -9.30 4.57
N ARG A 21 8.64 -9.32 3.31
CA ARG A 21 10.01 -9.65 2.92
C ARG A 21 10.96 -8.44 2.93
N ASP A 22 10.43 -7.23 3.08
CA ASP A 22 11.21 -6.00 3.08
C ASP A 22 12.18 -5.97 4.26
N LYS A 23 13.44 -5.66 4.00
CA LYS A 23 14.48 -5.60 5.05
C LYS A 23 14.20 -4.47 6.05
N ASP A 24 13.47 -3.45 5.62
CA ASP A 24 13.14 -2.25 6.39
C ASP A 24 11.70 -2.32 6.96
N LEU A 25 11.08 -3.52 7.03
CA LEU A 25 9.72 -3.74 7.53
C LEU A 25 9.44 -3.07 8.88
N MET A 26 10.43 -3.06 9.79
CA MET A 26 10.28 -2.46 11.12
C MET A 26 10.05 -0.95 11.05
N GLU A 27 10.59 -0.25 10.05
CA GLU A 27 10.37 1.19 9.86
C GLU A 27 8.92 1.51 9.48
N LYS A 28 8.21 0.52 8.92
CA LYS A 28 6.82 0.63 8.48
C LYS A 28 5.83 0.15 9.56
N THR A 29 6.29 -0.35 10.71
CA THR A 29 5.40 -0.85 11.76
C THR A 29 4.61 0.29 12.44
N GLY A 30 3.34 0.05 12.76
CA GLY A 30 2.48 1.00 13.49
C GLY A 30 1.86 2.11 12.62
N GLN A 31 2.03 2.04 11.30
CA GLN A 31 1.56 3.04 10.35
C GLN A 31 0.55 2.44 9.37
N ALA A 32 -0.28 3.29 8.77
CA ALA A 32 -1.19 2.93 7.70
C ALA A 32 -0.63 3.45 6.37
N PHE A 33 -0.61 2.58 5.35
CA PHE A 33 -0.09 2.89 4.02
C PHE A 33 -1.13 2.63 2.94
N ILE A 34 -0.93 3.28 1.78
CA ILE A 34 -1.70 3.03 0.58
C ILE A 34 -1.02 1.88 -0.19
N GLY A 35 -1.75 0.81 -0.47
CA GLY A 35 -1.21 -0.40 -1.13
C GLY A 35 -0.54 -0.09 -2.47
N ALA A 36 -1.13 0.79 -3.27
CA ALA A 36 -0.55 1.26 -4.53
C ALA A 36 0.83 1.94 -4.36
N GLU A 37 1.05 2.68 -3.27
CA GLU A 37 2.35 3.34 -3.00
C GLU A 37 3.42 2.33 -2.59
N ILE A 38 3.06 1.39 -1.70
CA ILE A 38 3.97 0.30 -1.31
C ILE A 38 4.28 -0.61 -2.50
N GLY A 39 3.29 -0.88 -3.35
CA GLY A 39 3.49 -1.64 -4.58
C GLY A 39 4.50 -0.97 -5.51
N GLN A 40 4.42 0.36 -5.66
CA GLN A 40 5.40 1.11 -6.46
C GLN A 40 6.80 1.13 -5.82
N GLU A 41 6.88 1.32 -4.49
CA GLU A 41 8.15 1.32 -3.74
C GLU A 41 8.87 -0.04 -3.84
N LEU A 42 8.12 -1.13 -3.70
CA LEU A 42 8.66 -2.50 -3.67
C LEU A 42 8.69 -3.18 -5.05
N GLY A 43 8.29 -2.48 -6.12
CA GLY A 43 8.28 -3.01 -7.49
C GLY A 43 7.26 -4.14 -7.72
N VAL A 44 6.14 -4.12 -7.01
CA VAL A 44 5.03 -5.06 -7.15
C VAL A 44 4.01 -4.52 -8.14
N CYS A 45 3.74 -5.30 -9.18
CA CYS A 45 2.65 -5.08 -10.13
C CYS A 45 1.46 -6.00 -9.85
N ASP A 46 0.30 -5.59 -10.39
CA ASP A 46 -0.91 -6.40 -10.41
C ASP A 46 -0.75 -7.66 -11.29
N VAL A 47 -1.72 -8.57 -11.23
CA VAL A 47 -1.74 -9.85 -11.94
C VAL A 47 -1.66 -9.71 -13.46
N ASP A 48 -2.16 -8.60 -13.99
CA ASP A 48 -2.14 -8.25 -15.41
C ASP A 48 -0.88 -7.46 -15.82
N GLY A 49 0.04 -7.21 -14.87
CA GLY A 49 1.25 -6.43 -15.06
C GLY A 49 1.04 -4.92 -14.99
N SER A 50 -0.19 -4.45 -14.72
CA SER A 50 -0.44 -3.03 -14.49
C SER A 50 0.12 -2.57 -13.14
N GLN A 51 0.39 -1.27 -13.02
CA GLN A 51 0.80 -0.65 -11.77
C GLN A 51 -0.38 0.18 -11.23
N PRO A 52 -1.01 -0.24 -10.12
CA PRO A 52 -2.02 0.57 -9.45
C PRO A 52 -1.46 1.93 -9.06
N GLN A 53 -2.24 2.98 -9.32
CA GLN A 53 -1.88 4.37 -9.00
C GLN A 53 -2.42 4.77 -7.64
N SER A 54 -1.67 5.61 -6.92
CA SER A 54 -2.18 6.20 -5.67
C SER A 54 -3.24 7.25 -5.99
N HIS A 55 -4.40 7.14 -5.35
CA HIS A 55 -5.45 8.16 -5.42
C HIS A 55 -5.37 9.18 -4.28
N ARG A 56 -4.22 9.28 -3.60
CA ARG A 56 -4.01 10.19 -2.47
C ARG A 56 -4.38 11.64 -2.78
N GLU A 57 -4.04 12.14 -3.97
CA GLU A 57 -4.37 13.53 -4.35
C GLU A 57 -5.89 13.77 -4.46
N MET A 58 -6.65 12.74 -4.82
CA MET A 58 -8.10 12.83 -5.01
C MET A 58 -8.88 12.50 -3.74
N LEU A 59 -8.43 11.53 -2.95
CA LEU A 59 -9.18 10.95 -1.81
C LEU A 59 -8.55 11.25 -0.45
N GLY A 60 -7.35 11.84 -0.43
CA GLY A 60 -6.54 12.00 0.77
C GLY A 60 -5.75 10.74 1.11
N GLY A 61 -4.90 10.88 2.13
CA GLY A 61 -4.08 9.79 2.65
C GLY A 61 -4.64 9.20 3.94
N PRO A 62 -4.10 8.04 4.38
CA PRO A 62 -4.38 7.52 5.71
C PRO A 62 -3.98 8.53 6.79
N LEU A 63 -4.70 8.52 7.91
CA LEU A 63 -4.37 9.36 9.06
C LEU A 63 -2.99 8.98 9.60
N PRO A 64 -2.12 9.96 9.87
CA PRO A 64 -0.83 9.68 10.49
C PRO A 64 -1.02 9.11 11.89
N TYR A 65 -0.12 8.22 12.30
CA TYR A 65 -0.09 7.70 13.66
C TYR A 65 0.08 8.84 14.67
N ASN A 66 -0.69 8.79 15.77
CA ASN A 66 -0.55 9.75 16.86
C ASN A 66 0.69 9.39 17.70
N PRO A 67 1.71 10.26 17.83
CA PRO A 67 2.95 9.92 18.54
C PRO A 67 2.77 9.73 20.05
N ALA A 68 1.60 10.06 20.62
CA ALA A 68 1.32 9.85 22.03
C ALA A 68 1.26 8.36 22.37
N VAL A 69 2.23 7.90 23.16
CA VAL A 69 2.23 6.56 23.75
C VAL A 69 1.61 6.65 25.14
N VAL A 70 0.44 6.02 25.32
CA VAL A 70 -0.19 5.88 26.64
C VAL A 70 0.26 4.55 27.23
N MET A 71 1.00 4.62 28.34
CA MET A 71 1.44 3.46 29.14
C MET A 71 0.68 3.39 30.45
#